data_AF-A0A0N0P9E3-F1
#
_entry.id   AF-A0A0N0P9E3-F1
#
_cell.length_a   1.000
_cell.length_b   1.000
_cell.length_c   1.000
_cell.angle_alpha   90.00
_cell.angle_beta   90.00
_cell.angle_gamma   90.00
#
_symmetry.space_group_name_H-M   'P 1'
#
loop_
_entity.id
_entity.type
_entity.pdbx_description
1 polymer ?
#
loop_
_entity_poly.entity_id
_entity_poly.type
_entity_poly.pdbx_seq_one_letter_code
_entity_poly.pdbx_strand_id
1 'polypeptide(L)'
;MLRKTATRLVWLGGSASSPTLGLDLRSPSGQFVNVIPEGTQPRRTAGHFHATPQASSLAASHFAHSPELRHVADGISMSISGQRMPLAKPTLTKWSRQLRADIYDELLKLPLRYALHDFRRLQAHLHAVPDVEAVEEGESPLPPGVYCSSSRHSGHEGGNAAEPSSASSSSPLMSSHYAVAGRDSAVGYAPPLGHVDPMDVLPFFVHRTSNGLLPGKIYSINAKNLMPVFYMRIQNIEGDMFRFEEELMKIFPTKKIFVRSHSVYVYNVNLDGRAVLHHWLLGLGF
;
A
#
# COMPACT_ATOMS: atom_id res chain seq x y z
N MET A 1 -60.26 46.07 20.08
CA MET A 1 -59.15 46.92 19.60
C MET A 1 -58.29 46.12 18.63
N LEU A 2 -58.49 46.29 17.32
CA LEU A 2 -57.72 45.61 16.27
C LEU A 2 -56.39 46.35 16.04
N ARG A 3 -55.25 45.70 16.32
CA ARG A 3 -53.92 46.21 16.00
C ARG A 3 -53.74 46.20 14.48
N LYS A 4 -53.79 47.38 13.84
CA LYS A 4 -53.38 47.55 12.44
C LYS A 4 -51.86 47.43 12.37
N THR A 5 -51.34 46.29 11.92
CA THR A 5 -49.94 46.16 11.54
C THR A 5 -49.74 46.77 10.16
N ALA A 6 -49.10 47.94 10.10
CA ALA A 6 -48.67 48.52 8.85
C ALA A 6 -47.52 47.67 8.28
N THR A 7 -47.81 46.83 7.28
CA THR A 7 -46.79 46.15 6.50
C THR A 7 -46.07 47.18 5.63
N ARG A 8 -44.88 47.62 6.06
CA ARG A 8 -44.00 48.42 5.19
C ARG A 8 -43.45 47.49 4.12
N LEU A 9 -43.70 47.82 2.85
CA LEU A 9 -43.03 47.18 1.72
C LEU A 9 -41.55 47.59 1.77
N VAL A 10 -40.66 46.61 1.88
CA VAL A 10 -39.21 46.82 1.87
C VAL A 10 -38.68 46.31 0.53
N TRP A 11 -37.93 47.14 -0.18
CA TRP A 11 -37.28 46.73 -1.42
C TRP A 11 -36.09 45.83 -1.10
N LEU A 12 -36.11 44.59 -1.58
CA LEU A 12 -35.04 43.62 -1.44
C LEU A 12 -34.28 43.55 -2.76
N GLY A 13 -32.98 43.80 -2.75
CA GLY A 13 -32.19 43.81 -3.98
C GLY A 13 -30.70 44.00 -3.72
N GLY A 14 -29.95 44.27 -4.78
CA GLY A 14 -28.51 44.46 -4.73
C GLY A 14 -27.80 43.77 -5.88
N SER A 15 -26.56 44.14 -6.13
CA SER A 15 -25.76 43.58 -7.23
C SER A 15 -25.23 42.17 -6.93
N ALA A 16 -25.27 41.71 -5.67
CA ALA A 16 -24.75 40.39 -5.27
C ALA A 16 -25.49 39.20 -5.91
N SER A 17 -26.70 39.40 -6.44
CA SER A 17 -27.44 38.36 -7.18
C SER A 17 -26.84 38.08 -8.57
N SER A 18 -26.07 39.01 -9.13
CA SER A 18 -25.39 38.82 -10.41
C SER A 18 -24.06 38.10 -10.19
N PRO A 19 -23.75 37.03 -10.95
CA PRO A 19 -22.51 36.30 -10.78
C PRO A 19 -21.30 37.16 -11.15
N THR A 20 -20.23 37.05 -10.37
CA THR A 20 -18.91 37.62 -10.70
C THR A 20 -17.91 36.50 -10.85
N LEU A 21 -17.07 36.62 -11.88
CA LEU A 21 -16.01 35.68 -12.16
C LEU A 21 -14.67 36.29 -11.75
N GLY A 22 -13.95 35.62 -10.85
CA GLY A 22 -12.66 36.10 -10.36
C GLY A 22 -12.81 37.23 -9.33
N LEU A 23 -12.37 38.44 -9.68
CA LEU A 23 -12.33 39.60 -8.79
C LEU A 23 -13.61 40.44 -8.95
N ASP A 24 -14.34 40.69 -7.86
CA ASP A 24 -15.51 41.58 -7.90
C ASP A 24 -15.06 43.06 -7.90
N LEU A 25 -15.24 43.74 -9.04
CA LEU A 25 -14.94 45.17 -9.23
C LEU A 25 -16.13 46.08 -8.95
N ARG A 26 -17.29 45.54 -8.55
CA ARG A 26 -18.50 46.32 -8.31
C ARG A 26 -18.39 47.09 -6.99
N SER A 27 -19.17 48.16 -6.87
CA SER A 27 -19.20 48.95 -5.65
C SER A 27 -19.65 48.11 -4.45
N PRO A 28 -18.88 48.05 -3.34
CA PRO A 28 -19.23 47.27 -2.17
C PRO A 28 -20.49 47.81 -1.45
N SER A 29 -20.81 49.10 -1.62
CA SER A 29 -21.95 49.74 -0.97
C SER A 29 -23.33 49.37 -1.57
N GLY A 30 -23.36 48.72 -2.73
CA GLY A 30 -24.61 48.35 -3.43
C GLY A 30 -24.83 46.85 -3.59
N GLN A 31 -23.97 46.02 -2.98
CA GLN A 31 -24.02 44.56 -3.13
C GLN A 31 -25.26 43.95 -2.48
N PHE A 32 -25.63 44.43 -1.28
CA PHE A 32 -26.78 43.93 -0.53
C PHE A 32 -27.63 45.11 -0.06
N VAL A 33 -28.89 45.17 -0.52
CA VAL A 33 -29.85 46.19 -0.11
C VAL A 33 -31.03 45.51 0.56
N ASN A 34 -31.14 45.74 1.87
CA ASN A 34 -32.12 45.10 2.76
C ASN A 34 -32.06 43.56 2.77
N VAL A 35 -30.96 42.97 2.30
CA VAL A 35 -30.65 41.54 2.36
C VAL A 35 -29.45 41.35 3.28
N ILE A 36 -29.45 40.29 4.09
CA ILE A 36 -28.35 39.97 5.00
C ILE A 36 -27.21 39.36 4.16
N PRO A 37 -26.01 39.96 4.11
CA PRO A 37 -24.88 39.36 3.42
C PRO A 37 -24.49 38.01 4.04
N GLU A 38 -23.99 37.09 3.22
CA GLU A 38 -23.39 35.84 3.69
C GLU A 38 -22.32 36.12 4.75
N GLY A 39 -22.33 35.37 5.86
CA GLY A 39 -21.43 35.59 7.00
C GLY A 39 -21.87 36.65 8.02
N THR A 40 -22.95 37.41 7.77
CA THR A 40 -23.50 38.40 8.73
C THR A 40 -24.81 37.96 9.38
N GLN A 41 -25.19 36.68 9.22
CA GLN A 41 -26.37 36.13 9.89
C GLN A 41 -26.27 36.35 11.41
N PRO A 42 -27.35 36.80 12.08
CA PRO A 42 -27.37 36.84 13.53
C PRO A 42 -27.08 35.44 14.07
N ARG A 43 -26.17 35.36 15.04
CA ARG A 43 -25.58 34.18 15.71
C ARG A 43 -26.56 33.17 16.36
N ARG A 44 -27.83 33.16 15.94
CA ARG A 44 -28.92 32.33 16.46
C ARG A 44 -29.40 31.24 15.49
N THR A 45 -28.65 30.92 14.44
CA THR A 45 -28.74 29.58 13.85
C THR A 45 -27.88 28.65 14.70
N ALA A 46 -28.45 28.28 15.85
CA ALA A 46 -27.88 27.34 16.79
C ALA A 46 -27.76 25.95 16.14
N GLY A 47 -26.62 25.67 15.52
CA GLY A 47 -26.07 24.31 15.58
C GLY A 47 -25.59 24.08 17.00
N HIS A 48 -26.48 23.60 17.88
CA HIS A 48 -26.13 23.25 19.25
C HIS A 48 -25.08 22.13 19.25
N PHE A 49 -23.82 22.48 19.45
CA PHE A 49 -22.85 21.62 20.10
C PHE A 49 -22.32 22.35 21.32
N HIS A 50 -22.58 21.75 22.49
CA HIS A 50 -22.24 22.23 23.81
C HIS A 50 -20.86 22.92 23.88
N ALA A 51 -20.84 24.21 24.23
CA ALA A 51 -19.64 24.86 24.74
C ALA A 51 -20.03 25.86 25.84
N THR A 52 -19.57 25.58 27.04
CA THR A 52 -19.66 26.39 28.26
C THR A 52 -19.14 27.83 28.05
N PRO A 53 -19.79 28.87 28.62
CA PRO A 53 -19.62 30.25 28.17
C PRO A 53 -18.56 31.05 28.96
N GLN A 54 -17.36 30.52 29.20
CA GLN A 54 -16.34 31.27 29.95
C GLN A 54 -14.89 31.29 29.42
N ALA A 55 -14.60 30.86 28.18
CA ALA A 55 -13.21 30.82 27.72
C ALA A 55 -12.95 31.27 26.26
N SER A 56 -13.80 32.10 25.66
CA SER A 56 -13.79 32.26 24.18
C SER A 56 -13.89 33.70 23.67
N SER A 57 -13.14 34.64 24.26
CA SER A 57 -12.91 35.96 23.67
C SER A 57 -11.65 36.05 22.79
N LEU A 58 -10.75 35.05 22.81
CA LEU A 58 -9.54 35.02 21.95
C LEU A 58 -9.43 33.82 21.01
N ALA A 59 -10.36 32.87 21.04
CA ALA A 59 -10.33 31.65 20.20
C ALA A 59 -11.15 31.75 18.90
N ALA A 60 -11.74 32.91 18.61
CA ALA A 60 -12.78 33.08 17.59
C ALA A 60 -12.27 33.37 16.15
N SER A 61 -11.02 33.06 15.83
CA SER A 61 -10.49 33.09 14.45
C SER A 61 -10.22 31.70 13.86
N HIS A 62 -10.39 30.61 14.63
CA HIS A 62 -9.86 29.29 14.23
C HIS A 62 -10.88 28.16 14.03
N PHE A 63 -12.17 28.35 14.27
CA PHE A 63 -13.14 27.25 14.19
C PHE A 63 -14.43 27.61 13.45
N ALA A 64 -14.50 27.25 12.16
CA ALA A 64 -15.77 26.94 11.49
C ALA A 64 -15.66 26.05 10.24
N HIS A 65 -14.54 25.35 10.02
CA HIS A 65 -14.50 24.25 9.03
C HIS A 65 -13.79 23.06 9.67
N SER A 66 -14.47 21.91 9.70
CA SER A 66 -13.83 20.64 10.04
C SER A 66 -12.64 20.42 9.08
N PRO A 67 -11.52 19.84 9.56
CA PRO A 67 -10.35 19.63 8.71
C PRO A 67 -10.66 18.79 7.46
N GLU A 68 -11.68 17.93 7.52
CA GLU A 68 -12.17 17.11 6.41
C GLU A 68 -12.76 17.95 5.26
N LEU A 69 -13.45 19.07 5.57
CA LEU A 69 -14.08 19.93 4.55
C LEU A 69 -13.07 20.85 3.83
N ARG A 70 -11.86 21.03 4.38
CA ARG A 70 -10.80 21.80 3.71
C ARG A 70 -10.31 21.11 2.43
N HIS A 71 -10.48 19.79 2.32
CA HIS A 71 -10.03 19.03 1.15
C HIS A 71 -10.83 19.33 -0.14
N VAL A 72 -12.04 19.89 -0.04
CA VAL A 72 -12.90 20.18 -1.22
C VAL A 72 -12.64 21.58 -1.79
N ALA A 73 -12.23 22.55 -0.96
CA ALA A 73 -11.96 23.93 -1.40
C ALA A 73 -10.58 24.11 -2.06
N ASP A 74 -9.63 23.20 -1.81
CA ASP A 74 -8.22 23.29 -2.23
C ASP A 74 -7.88 22.43 -3.46
N GLY A 75 -8.84 22.17 -4.34
CA GLY A 75 -8.65 21.32 -5.53
C GLY A 75 -7.61 21.81 -6.56
N ILE A 76 -7.01 22.99 -6.37
CA ILE A 76 -6.03 23.58 -7.31
C ILE A 76 -4.77 24.12 -6.58
N SER A 77 -4.80 24.36 -5.27
CA SER A 77 -3.75 25.06 -4.49
C SER A 77 -2.78 24.14 -3.72
N MET A 78 -2.95 22.82 -3.74
CA MET A 78 -2.18 21.86 -2.93
C MET A 78 -0.78 21.48 -3.48
N SER A 79 0.00 22.45 -3.97
CA SER A 79 1.40 22.19 -4.38
C SER A 79 2.47 22.77 -3.44
N ILE A 80 2.15 23.62 -2.46
CA ILE A 80 3.20 24.35 -1.71
C ILE A 80 3.13 24.23 -0.17
N SER A 81 2.04 23.75 0.44
CA SER A 81 1.98 23.57 1.91
C SER A 81 1.42 22.21 2.37
N GLY A 82 2.23 21.17 2.22
CA GLY A 82 2.67 20.37 3.37
C GLY A 82 1.73 19.41 4.12
N GLN A 83 0.49 19.16 3.71
CA GLN A 83 -0.27 17.99 4.21
C GLN A 83 -0.80 17.13 3.06
N ARG A 84 0.12 16.42 2.41
CA ARG A 84 -0.23 15.24 1.63
C ARG A 84 -0.81 14.19 2.59
N MET A 85 -2.07 13.80 2.38
CA MET A 85 -2.53 12.47 2.78
C MET A 85 -1.47 11.47 2.30
N PRO A 86 -0.95 10.58 3.17
CA PRO A 86 0.06 9.63 2.75
C PRO A 86 -0.53 8.83 1.59
N LEU A 87 0.13 8.88 0.44
CA LEU A 87 -0.26 8.07 -0.71
C LEU A 87 -0.35 6.63 -0.21
N ALA A 88 -1.55 6.04 -0.31
CA ALA A 88 -1.80 4.68 0.14
C ALA A 88 -0.97 3.73 -0.72
N LYS A 89 0.25 3.47 -0.29
CA LYS A 89 1.16 2.55 -0.96
C LYS A 89 0.62 1.13 -0.75
N PRO A 90 0.72 0.26 -1.76
CA PRO A 90 0.39 -1.15 -1.63
C PRO A 90 1.07 -1.73 -0.36
N THR A 91 0.27 -2.38 0.50
CA THR A 91 0.75 -2.88 1.80
C THR A 91 0.97 -4.38 1.76
N LEU A 92 2.04 -4.84 2.39
CA LEU A 92 2.33 -6.26 2.50
C LEU A 92 1.37 -6.90 3.50
N THR A 93 0.32 -7.53 2.96
CA THR A 93 -0.66 -8.25 3.76
C THR A 93 -0.26 -9.72 3.90
N LYS A 94 -1.01 -10.47 4.69
CA LYS A 94 -0.80 -11.92 4.81
C LYS A 94 -0.97 -12.62 3.45
N TRP A 95 -1.83 -12.11 2.59
CA TRP A 95 -2.25 -12.80 1.35
C TRP A 95 -1.81 -12.09 0.08
N SER A 96 -1.17 -10.93 0.18
CA SER A 96 -0.64 -10.17 -0.95
C SER A 96 0.76 -9.69 -0.63
N ARG A 97 1.71 -10.10 -1.47
CA ARG A 97 3.12 -9.73 -1.41
C ARG A 97 3.41 -8.69 -2.47
N GLN A 98 3.02 -7.46 -2.16
CA GLN A 98 3.46 -6.32 -2.95
C GLN A 98 4.78 -5.83 -2.35
N LEU A 99 5.87 -6.17 -3.02
CA LEU A 99 7.20 -5.70 -2.64
C LEU A 99 7.34 -4.21 -2.94
N ARG A 100 8.07 -3.53 -2.07
CA ARG A 100 8.32 -2.10 -2.14
C ARG A 100 9.80 -1.85 -2.38
N ALA A 101 10.09 -1.18 -3.50
CA ALA A 101 11.45 -0.80 -3.87
C ALA A 101 12.10 0.09 -2.80
N ASP A 102 11.34 1.04 -2.24
CA ASP A 102 11.87 1.96 -1.22
C ASP A 102 12.31 1.24 0.06
N ILE A 103 11.62 0.18 0.49
CA ILE A 103 12.07 -0.65 1.62
C ILE A 103 13.30 -1.48 1.25
N TYR A 104 13.31 -2.03 0.03
CA TYR A 104 14.39 -2.90 -0.42
C TYR A 104 15.71 -2.14 -0.63
N ASP A 105 15.65 -0.91 -1.15
CA ASP A 105 16.82 -0.04 -1.30
C ASP A 105 17.44 0.30 0.06
N GLU A 106 16.63 0.51 1.11
CA GLU A 106 17.15 0.70 2.46
C GLU A 106 17.81 -0.56 3.02
N LEU A 107 17.31 -1.75 2.68
CA LEU A 107 17.96 -3.01 3.05
C LEU A 107 19.31 -3.20 2.36
N LEU A 108 19.42 -2.81 1.09
CA LEU A 108 20.68 -2.89 0.33
C LEU A 108 21.75 -1.91 0.84
N LYS A 109 21.33 -0.80 1.45
CA LYS A 109 22.26 0.17 2.08
C LYS A 109 22.83 -0.32 3.41
N LEU A 110 22.17 -1.27 4.07
CA LEU A 110 22.64 -1.79 5.35
C LEU A 110 23.88 -2.68 5.16
N PRO A 111 24.85 -2.64 6.08
CA PRO A 111 26.04 -3.48 6.04
C PRO A 111 25.73 -4.92 6.50
N LEU A 112 24.82 -5.58 5.80
CA LEU A 112 24.45 -6.98 6.03
C LEU A 112 25.57 -7.90 5.55
N ARG A 113 25.72 -9.06 6.19
CA ARG A 113 26.79 -10.00 5.82
C ARG A 113 26.46 -10.73 4.51
N TYR A 114 25.21 -11.15 4.39
CA TYR A 114 24.75 -12.02 3.31
C TYR A 114 24.20 -11.19 2.15
N ALA A 115 24.61 -11.53 0.93
CA ALA A 115 24.12 -10.89 -0.27
C ALA A 115 22.62 -11.11 -0.45
N LEU A 116 21.94 -10.09 -0.98
CA LEU A 116 20.51 -10.10 -1.29
C LEU A 116 20.31 -10.15 -2.81
N HIS A 117 19.26 -10.83 -3.28
CA HIS A 117 18.89 -10.86 -4.70
C HIS A 117 18.59 -9.47 -5.23
N ASP A 118 18.77 -9.23 -6.52
CA ASP A 118 18.37 -7.97 -7.12
C ASP A 118 16.85 -7.76 -7.04
N PHE A 119 16.41 -6.53 -6.77
CA PHE A 119 14.99 -6.21 -6.64
C PHE A 119 14.20 -6.55 -7.91
N ARG A 120 14.79 -6.29 -9.10
CA ARG A 120 14.18 -6.64 -10.39
C ARG A 120 13.98 -8.15 -10.53
N ARG A 121 14.96 -8.95 -10.09
CA ARG A 121 14.86 -10.42 -10.11
C ARG A 121 13.76 -10.91 -9.17
N LEU A 122 13.65 -10.33 -7.97
CA LEU A 122 12.55 -10.64 -7.05
C LEU A 122 11.19 -10.27 -7.63
N GLN A 123 11.06 -9.07 -8.21
CA GLN A 123 9.80 -8.60 -8.76
C GLN A 123 9.38 -9.44 -9.99
N ALA A 124 10.32 -9.75 -10.87
CA ALA A 124 10.09 -10.65 -12.01
C ALA A 124 9.68 -12.04 -11.54
N HIS A 125 10.31 -12.57 -10.48
CA HIS A 125 9.96 -13.87 -9.91
C HIS A 125 8.55 -13.91 -9.29
N LEU A 126 8.08 -12.79 -8.72
CA LEU A 126 6.76 -12.71 -8.09
C LEU A 126 5.62 -12.44 -9.09
N HIS A 127 5.91 -11.69 -10.16
CA HIS A 127 4.91 -11.25 -11.13
C HIS A 127 5.05 -11.90 -12.51
N ALA A 128 6.00 -12.82 -12.70
CA ALA A 128 6.40 -13.39 -14.00
C ALA A 128 6.19 -12.38 -15.13
N VAL A 129 6.84 -11.21 -15.01
CA VAL A 129 6.68 -10.13 -15.98
C VAL A 129 7.10 -10.68 -17.35
N PRO A 130 6.25 -10.64 -18.39
CA PRO A 130 6.55 -11.22 -19.69
C PRO A 130 7.74 -10.57 -20.44
N ASP A 131 8.27 -9.45 -19.95
CA ASP A 131 9.19 -8.58 -20.69
C ASP A 131 10.63 -8.57 -20.14
N VAL A 132 11.13 -9.70 -19.64
CA VAL A 132 12.58 -9.91 -19.65
C VAL A 132 12.88 -10.68 -20.92
N GLU A 133 13.43 -9.97 -21.90
CA GLU A 133 13.85 -10.47 -23.21
C GLU A 133 14.32 -11.91 -23.10
N ALA A 134 13.61 -12.79 -23.80
CA ALA A 134 14.10 -14.12 -24.12
C ALA A 134 15.44 -13.92 -24.84
N VAL A 135 16.53 -14.12 -24.12
CA VAL A 135 17.84 -14.30 -24.73
C VAL A 135 17.70 -15.49 -25.67
N GLU A 136 17.87 -15.20 -26.96
CA GLU A 136 17.75 -16.16 -28.04
C GLU A 136 18.64 -17.40 -27.80
N GLU A 137 18.05 -18.55 -28.16
CA GLU A 137 18.71 -19.78 -28.59
C GLU A 137 19.87 -20.31 -27.75
N GLY A 138 19.51 -21.10 -26.74
CA GLY A 138 20.35 -22.14 -26.16
C GLY A 138 19.56 -22.85 -25.09
N GLU A 139 19.50 -24.19 -25.13
CA GLU A 139 18.81 -25.04 -24.15
C GLU A 139 19.26 -24.73 -22.72
N SER A 140 18.65 -23.73 -22.08
CA SER A 140 18.78 -23.51 -20.65
C SER A 140 17.95 -24.57 -19.95
N PRO A 141 18.54 -25.40 -19.07
CA PRO A 141 17.78 -26.41 -18.35
C PRO A 141 16.67 -25.72 -17.56
N LEU A 142 15.43 -26.14 -17.84
CA LEU A 142 14.25 -25.63 -17.14
C LEU A 142 14.47 -25.75 -15.62
N PRO A 143 14.03 -24.78 -14.82
CA PRO A 143 14.23 -24.84 -13.38
C PRO A 143 13.60 -26.13 -12.80
N PRO A 144 14.14 -26.66 -11.68
CA PRO A 144 13.66 -27.91 -11.10
C PRO A 144 12.14 -27.91 -10.89
N GLY A 145 11.44 -28.90 -11.45
CA GLY A 145 10.00 -29.08 -11.30
C GLY A 145 9.11 -28.51 -12.40
N VAL A 146 9.68 -28.11 -13.55
CA VAL A 146 8.93 -27.66 -14.73
C VAL A 146 8.63 -28.82 -15.69
N TYR A 147 7.35 -29.01 -16.02
CA TYR A 147 6.89 -29.95 -17.06
C TYR A 147 6.13 -29.20 -18.15
N CYS A 148 6.57 -29.31 -19.39
CA CYS A 148 5.83 -28.82 -20.55
C CYS A 148 4.80 -29.88 -20.97
N SER A 149 3.52 -29.52 -21.08
CA SER A 149 2.58 -30.37 -21.83
C SER A 149 2.82 -30.14 -23.31
N SER A 150 3.69 -30.95 -23.93
CA SER A 150 3.67 -31.08 -25.37
C SER A 150 2.38 -31.83 -25.74
N SER A 151 1.33 -31.10 -26.11
CA SER A 151 0.27 -31.65 -26.96
C SER A 151 0.91 -31.93 -28.33
N ARG A 152 1.70 -33.01 -28.41
CA ARG A 152 2.01 -33.62 -29.70
C ARG A 152 0.72 -34.30 -30.14
N HIS A 153 -0.02 -33.65 -31.03
CA HIS A 153 -0.87 -34.37 -31.96
C HIS A 153 0.05 -35.37 -32.68
N SER A 154 0.02 -36.62 -32.25
CA SER A 154 0.55 -37.73 -33.03
C SER A 154 -0.29 -37.82 -34.29
N GLY A 155 0.25 -37.32 -35.40
CA GLY A 155 -0.29 -37.56 -36.73
C GLY A 155 -0.37 -39.05 -36.96
N HIS A 156 -1.58 -39.53 -37.26
CA HIS A 156 -1.77 -40.78 -37.97
C HIS A 156 -2.55 -40.45 -39.25
N GLU A 157 -1.95 -40.81 -40.37
CA GLU A 157 -2.42 -40.58 -41.73
C GLU A 157 -3.79 -41.21 -41.99
N GLY A 158 -4.63 -40.53 -42.78
CA GLY A 158 -5.88 -41.09 -43.32
C GLY A 158 -6.79 -39.99 -43.85
N GLY A 159 -6.79 -39.77 -45.16
CA GLY A 159 -7.46 -38.64 -45.82
C GLY A 159 -8.99 -38.68 -45.89
N ASN A 160 -9.60 -37.51 -46.11
CA ASN A 160 -10.53 -37.21 -47.21
C ASN A 160 -11.12 -35.80 -47.04
N ALA A 161 -11.52 -35.24 -48.18
CA ALA A 161 -11.93 -33.85 -48.42
C ALA A 161 -13.10 -33.31 -47.57
N ALA A 162 -13.01 -32.05 -47.16
CA ALA A 162 -14.04 -30.99 -47.23
C ALA A 162 -13.56 -29.74 -46.43
N GLU A 163 -13.62 -28.54 -47.03
CA GLU A 163 -13.56 -27.28 -46.28
C GLU A 163 -14.77 -27.16 -45.33
N PRO A 164 -14.69 -26.35 -44.24
CA PRO A 164 -15.02 -24.91 -44.38
C PRO A 164 -14.20 -23.94 -43.52
N SER A 165 -13.97 -22.76 -44.11
CA SER A 165 -13.96 -21.40 -43.57
C SER A 165 -13.90 -21.08 -42.05
N SER A 166 -13.02 -20.11 -41.78
CA SER A 166 -13.12 -19.00 -40.81
C SER A 166 -13.15 -19.27 -39.30
N ALA A 167 -12.04 -18.93 -38.64
CA ALA A 167 -12.07 -18.20 -37.35
C ALA A 167 -10.79 -17.39 -37.16
N SER A 168 -10.81 -16.12 -37.56
CA SER A 168 -9.92 -15.10 -37.01
C SER A 168 -10.34 -14.80 -35.58
N SER A 169 -9.53 -15.15 -34.58
CA SER A 169 -9.53 -14.41 -33.31
C SER A 169 -8.16 -14.50 -32.64
N SER A 170 -7.56 -13.33 -32.52
CA SER A 170 -6.44 -12.99 -31.67
C SER A 170 -6.62 -13.52 -30.25
N SER A 171 -5.70 -14.35 -29.80
CA SER A 171 -5.36 -14.53 -28.40
C SER A 171 -3.92 -15.03 -28.38
N PRO A 172 -2.97 -14.36 -27.69
CA PRO A 172 -1.66 -14.95 -27.53
C PRO A 172 -1.89 -16.27 -26.83
N LEU A 173 -1.46 -17.36 -27.46
CA LEU A 173 -1.44 -18.69 -26.88
C LEU A 173 -0.78 -18.58 -25.51
N MET A 174 -1.61 -18.47 -24.46
CA MET A 174 -1.21 -18.89 -23.12
C MET A 174 -0.92 -20.37 -23.29
N SER A 175 0.32 -20.66 -23.64
CA SER A 175 0.86 -22.00 -23.65
C SER A 175 0.42 -22.60 -22.33
N SER A 176 -0.44 -23.62 -22.40
CA SER A 176 -1.08 -24.21 -21.23
C SER A 176 0.01 -24.92 -20.44
N HIS A 177 0.76 -24.15 -19.68
CA HIS A 177 1.71 -24.66 -18.74
C HIS A 177 0.84 -25.34 -17.68
N TYR A 178 1.19 -26.54 -17.23
CA TYR A 178 0.62 -27.17 -16.04
C TYR A 178 1.79 -27.40 -15.07
N ALA A 179 1.70 -26.85 -13.85
CA ALA A 179 2.76 -26.87 -12.83
C ALA A 179 4.13 -26.30 -13.27
N VAL A 180 4.25 -24.96 -13.32
CA VAL A 180 5.54 -24.27 -13.51
C VAL A 180 5.85 -23.47 -12.25
N ALA A 181 7.02 -23.69 -11.66
CA ALA A 181 7.53 -22.85 -10.59
C ALA A 181 7.71 -21.41 -11.13
N GLY A 182 7.16 -20.41 -10.42
CA GLY A 182 7.30 -19.00 -10.82
C GLY A 182 6.31 -18.54 -11.89
N ARG A 183 5.03 -18.95 -11.80
CA ARG A 183 3.97 -18.34 -12.60
C ARG A 183 3.63 -16.94 -12.14
N ASP A 184 3.03 -16.17 -13.05
CA ASP A 184 2.42 -14.90 -12.68
C ASP A 184 1.37 -15.14 -11.60
N SER A 185 1.48 -14.33 -10.55
CA SER A 185 0.63 -14.37 -9.39
C SER A 185 0.19 -12.95 -9.09
N ALA A 186 -1.11 -12.69 -9.24
CA ALA A 186 -1.69 -11.39 -8.87
C ALA A 186 -1.43 -11.04 -7.39
N VAL A 187 -1.29 -12.05 -6.53
CA VAL A 187 -0.94 -11.88 -5.11
C VAL A 187 0.57 -11.83 -4.85
N GLY A 188 1.40 -12.04 -5.88
CA GLY A 188 2.85 -12.08 -5.78
C GLY A 188 3.38 -13.30 -5.02
N TYR A 189 2.77 -14.47 -5.19
CA TYR A 189 3.31 -15.70 -4.61
C TYR A 189 4.31 -16.37 -5.55
N ALA A 190 5.52 -16.64 -5.04
CA ALA A 190 6.52 -17.43 -5.74
C ALA A 190 7.28 -18.35 -4.77
N PRO A 191 7.79 -19.51 -5.22
CA PRO A 191 8.65 -20.39 -4.42
C PRO A 191 9.97 -19.69 -4.02
N PRO A 192 10.72 -20.20 -3.01
CA PRO A 192 12.03 -19.64 -2.65
C PRO A 192 13.00 -19.68 -3.85
N LEU A 193 13.81 -18.63 -3.99
CA LEU A 193 14.81 -18.50 -5.07
C LEU A 193 16.10 -19.29 -4.79
N GLY A 194 16.33 -19.66 -3.53
CA GLY A 194 17.63 -20.17 -3.10
C GLY A 194 18.64 -19.05 -2.85
N HIS A 195 19.82 -19.43 -2.37
CA HIS A 195 20.84 -18.46 -1.97
C HIS A 195 21.40 -17.68 -3.17
N VAL A 196 21.82 -16.44 -2.94
CA VAL A 196 22.36 -15.54 -3.98
C VAL A 196 23.75 -15.99 -4.42
N ASP A 197 24.63 -16.21 -3.44
CA ASP A 197 26.00 -16.62 -3.68
C ASP A 197 26.13 -18.13 -3.39
N PRO A 198 26.34 -18.98 -4.40
CA PRO A 198 26.48 -20.42 -4.19
C PRO A 198 27.73 -20.81 -3.38
N MET A 199 28.70 -19.90 -3.21
CA MET A 199 29.93 -20.16 -2.47
C MET A 199 29.83 -19.82 -0.98
N ASP A 200 28.86 -18.99 -0.57
CA ASP A 200 28.62 -18.66 0.84
C ASP A 200 27.60 -19.62 1.46
N VAL A 201 27.72 -19.86 2.77
CA VAL A 201 26.87 -20.78 3.52
C VAL A 201 26.09 -20.00 4.56
N LEU A 202 24.77 -19.93 4.37
CA LEU A 202 23.85 -19.40 5.36
C LEU A 202 23.80 -20.33 6.58
N PRO A 203 24.09 -19.84 7.80
CA PRO A 203 24.15 -20.67 9.00
C PRO A 203 22.76 -20.97 9.59
N PHE A 204 21.71 -20.35 9.04
CA PHE A 204 20.32 -20.56 9.43
C PHE A 204 19.45 -20.82 8.20
N PHE A 205 18.37 -21.56 8.38
CA PHE A 205 17.37 -21.84 7.38
C PHE A 205 15.99 -21.40 7.89
N VAL A 206 15.23 -20.72 7.04
CA VAL A 206 13.92 -20.18 7.42
C VAL A 206 12.83 -20.95 6.69
N HIS A 207 12.04 -21.70 7.46
CA HIS A 207 10.92 -22.47 6.92
C HIS A 207 9.69 -21.60 6.70
N ARG A 208 9.10 -21.72 5.51
CA ARG A 208 7.78 -21.19 5.23
C ARG A 208 6.71 -22.00 5.96
N THR A 209 5.57 -21.38 6.22
CA THR A 209 4.37 -22.08 6.71
C THR A 209 3.78 -22.99 5.63
N SER A 210 2.81 -23.84 5.99
CA SER A 210 2.07 -24.69 5.03
C SER A 210 1.44 -23.91 3.86
N ASN A 211 1.08 -22.65 4.09
CA ASN A 211 0.48 -21.77 3.08
C ASN A 211 1.56 -20.92 2.36
N GLY A 212 2.83 -21.29 2.51
CA GLY A 212 3.97 -20.59 1.93
C GLY A 212 4.32 -19.27 2.59
N LEU A 213 3.66 -18.84 3.67
CA LEU A 213 3.92 -17.56 4.35
C LEU A 213 5.27 -17.56 5.08
N LEU A 214 5.92 -16.39 5.09
CA LEU A 214 7.13 -16.14 5.87
C LEU A 214 6.82 -16.01 7.36
N PRO A 215 7.77 -16.38 8.24
CA PRO A 215 7.63 -16.18 9.68
C PRO A 215 7.80 -14.71 10.07
N GLY A 216 7.12 -14.30 11.15
CA GLY A 216 7.08 -12.90 11.60
C GLY A 216 5.67 -12.47 11.98
N LYS A 217 5.16 -12.97 13.11
CA LYS A 217 3.81 -12.62 13.58
C LYS A 217 3.89 -11.47 14.57
N ILE A 218 3.05 -10.46 14.40
CA ILE A 218 2.94 -9.32 15.32
C ILE A 218 1.89 -9.63 16.39
N TYR A 219 2.26 -9.38 17.65
CA TYR A 219 1.41 -9.52 18.82
C TYR A 219 1.45 -8.24 19.63
N SER A 220 0.38 -7.94 20.38
CA SER A 220 0.41 -6.92 21.43
C SER A 220 0.96 -7.54 22.71
N ILE A 221 1.76 -6.78 23.46
CA ILE A 221 2.26 -7.20 24.79
C ILE A 221 1.09 -7.49 25.73
N ASN A 222 0.00 -6.71 25.64
CA ASN A 222 -1.20 -6.95 26.42
C ASN A 222 -2.45 -6.68 25.56
N ALA A 223 -2.88 -7.72 24.86
CA ALA A 223 -4.06 -7.66 24.01
C ALA A 223 -5.37 -7.45 24.79
N LYS A 224 -5.44 -7.88 26.07
CA LYS A 224 -6.65 -7.72 26.89
C LYS A 224 -6.97 -6.25 27.15
N ASN A 225 -5.92 -5.44 27.36
CA ASN A 225 -6.04 -4.01 27.60
C ASN A 225 -5.93 -3.17 26.32
N LEU A 226 -5.92 -3.81 25.14
CA LEU A 226 -5.71 -3.15 23.85
C LEU A 226 -4.47 -2.23 23.85
N MET A 227 -3.39 -2.66 24.51
CA MET A 227 -2.21 -1.83 24.68
C MET A 227 -1.51 -1.63 23.31
N PRO A 228 -1.22 -0.38 22.90
CA PRO A 228 -0.64 -0.07 21.59
C PRO A 228 0.88 -0.32 21.53
N VAL A 229 1.36 -1.33 22.26
CA VAL A 229 2.76 -1.74 22.28
C VAL A 229 2.84 -3.17 21.74
N PHE A 230 3.55 -3.31 20.63
CA PHE A 230 3.61 -4.53 19.85
C PHE A 230 5.02 -5.12 19.84
N TYR A 231 5.08 -6.43 19.64
CA TYR A 231 6.33 -7.16 19.41
C TYR A 231 6.13 -8.15 18.26
N MET A 232 7.22 -8.41 17.54
CA MET A 232 7.29 -9.41 16.49
C MET A 232 7.86 -10.71 17.07
N ARG A 233 7.19 -11.83 16.79
CA ARG A 233 7.68 -13.18 17.10
C ARG A 233 7.96 -13.92 15.80
N ILE A 234 9.22 -14.28 15.61
CA ILE A 234 9.71 -15.02 14.44
C ILE A 234 9.91 -16.46 14.88
N GLN A 235 9.19 -17.38 14.25
CA GLN A 235 9.27 -18.83 14.46
C GLN A 235 9.85 -19.49 13.21
N ASN A 236 9.97 -20.82 13.21
CA ASN A 236 10.37 -21.57 12.01
C ASN A 236 11.77 -21.23 11.48
N ILE A 237 12.68 -20.84 12.39
CA ILE A 237 14.10 -20.69 12.07
C ILE A 237 14.81 -21.93 12.60
N GLU A 238 15.55 -22.59 11.73
CA GLU A 238 16.39 -23.75 12.04
C GLU A 238 17.87 -23.38 11.81
N GLY A 239 18.79 -24.02 12.51
CA GLY A 239 20.22 -23.71 12.47
C GLY A 239 20.63 -22.68 13.52
N ASP A 240 21.57 -21.80 13.18
CA ASP A 240 22.15 -20.84 14.11
C ASP A 240 21.25 -19.61 14.31
N MET A 241 20.46 -19.66 15.38
CA MET A 241 19.55 -18.58 15.77
C MET A 241 20.28 -17.30 16.23
N PHE A 242 21.53 -17.41 16.71
CA PHE A 242 22.30 -16.26 17.16
C PHE A 242 22.86 -15.48 15.97
N ARG A 243 23.29 -16.18 14.90
CA ARG A 243 23.64 -15.52 13.63
C ARG A 243 22.45 -14.80 12.99
N PHE A 244 21.27 -15.40 13.09
CA PHE A 244 20.04 -14.73 12.68
C PHE A 244 19.77 -13.47 13.51
N GLU A 245 19.97 -13.52 14.84
CA GLU A 245 19.86 -12.35 15.72
C GLU A 245 20.90 -11.28 15.39
N GLU A 246 22.15 -11.64 15.09
CA GLU A 246 23.20 -10.68 14.69
C GLU A 246 22.79 -9.87 13.45
N GLU A 247 22.21 -10.51 12.44
CA GLU A 247 21.69 -9.78 11.27
C GLU A 247 20.46 -8.92 11.64
N LEU A 248 19.58 -9.41 12.51
CA LEU A 248 18.46 -8.60 13.00
C LEU A 248 18.91 -7.38 13.81
N MET A 249 20.02 -7.46 14.55
CA MET A 249 20.59 -6.31 15.25
C MET A 249 21.10 -5.24 14.27
N LYS A 250 21.53 -5.63 13.06
CA LYS A 250 21.89 -4.68 11.99
C LYS A 250 20.65 -4.02 11.38
N ILE A 251 19.57 -4.79 11.18
CA ILE A 251 18.31 -4.28 10.60
C ILE A 251 17.56 -3.40 11.61
N PHE A 252 17.56 -3.79 12.88
CA PHE A 252 16.83 -3.13 13.95
C PHE A 252 17.73 -2.74 15.13
N PRO A 253 18.72 -1.84 14.92
CA PRO A 253 19.75 -1.53 15.92
C PRO A 253 19.21 -0.92 17.20
N THR A 254 18.03 -0.30 17.15
CA THR A 254 17.40 0.36 18.30
C THR A 254 16.38 -0.51 19.03
N LYS A 255 16.17 -1.77 18.60
CA LYS A 255 15.12 -2.63 19.14
C LYS A 255 15.70 -3.65 20.11
N LYS A 256 14.88 -4.06 21.08
CA LYS A 256 15.24 -5.12 22.02
C LYS A 256 14.96 -6.46 21.37
N ILE A 257 15.99 -7.27 21.20
CA ILE A 257 15.91 -8.59 20.59
C ILE A 257 16.21 -9.64 21.66
N PHE A 258 15.45 -10.72 21.65
CA PHE A 258 15.65 -11.85 22.55
C PHE A 258 15.50 -13.15 21.77
N VAL A 259 16.49 -14.03 21.90
CA VAL A 259 16.48 -15.37 21.31
C VAL A 259 16.04 -16.40 22.34
N ARG A 260 15.17 -17.30 21.91
CA ARG A 260 14.84 -18.56 22.61
C ARG A 260 14.96 -19.71 21.64
N SER A 261 15.03 -20.93 22.13
CA SER A 261 15.17 -22.17 21.34
C SER A 261 14.15 -22.37 20.20
N HIS A 262 12.99 -21.73 20.26
CA HIS A 262 11.88 -21.94 19.32
C HIS A 262 11.41 -20.65 18.64
N SER A 263 11.92 -19.48 19.05
CA SER A 263 11.56 -18.21 18.43
C SER A 263 12.48 -17.07 18.82
N VAL A 264 12.60 -16.11 17.91
CA VAL A 264 13.24 -14.81 18.14
C VAL A 264 12.16 -13.75 18.35
N TYR A 265 12.32 -12.91 19.36
CA TYR A 265 11.40 -11.85 19.73
C TYR A 265 12.04 -10.49 19.48
N VAL A 266 11.35 -9.61 18.77
CA VAL A 266 11.77 -8.22 18.52
C VAL A 266 10.71 -7.28 19.05
N TYR A 267 11.04 -6.51 20.08
CA TYR A 267 10.08 -5.64 20.78
C TYR A 267 9.99 -4.24 20.15
N ASN A 268 8.83 -3.59 20.33
CA ASN A 268 8.52 -2.25 19.83
C ASN A 268 8.61 -2.16 18.30
N VAL A 269 8.10 -3.20 17.64
CA VAL A 269 8.04 -3.34 16.18
C VAL A 269 6.61 -3.68 15.78
N ASN A 270 6.13 -3.02 14.72
CA ASN A 270 4.78 -3.17 14.20
C ASN A 270 4.79 -3.86 12.82
N LEU A 271 3.67 -3.81 12.09
CA LEU A 271 3.52 -4.36 10.74
C LEU A 271 4.59 -3.86 9.76
N ASP A 272 5.11 -2.65 9.94
CA ASP A 272 6.19 -2.11 9.10
C ASP A 272 7.48 -2.91 9.25
N GLY A 273 7.88 -3.25 10.48
CA GLY A 273 9.07 -4.08 10.68
C GLY A 273 8.86 -5.53 10.25
N ARG A 274 7.62 -6.03 10.28
CA ARG A 274 7.30 -7.30 9.60
C ARG A 274 7.50 -7.20 8.09
N ALA A 275 7.09 -6.09 7.47
CA ALA A 275 7.33 -5.87 6.05
C ALA A 275 8.84 -5.85 5.75
N VAL A 276 9.64 -5.13 6.52
CA VAL A 276 11.11 -5.11 6.39
C VAL A 276 11.70 -6.52 6.53
N LEU A 277 11.29 -7.28 7.55
CA LEU A 277 11.73 -8.66 7.75
C LEU A 277 11.41 -9.54 6.52
N HIS A 278 10.19 -9.44 5.98
CA HIS A 278 9.79 -10.24 4.83
C HIS A 278 10.54 -9.86 3.55
N HIS A 279 10.86 -8.58 3.34
CA HIS A 279 11.69 -8.14 2.21
C HIS A 279 13.10 -8.73 2.32
N TRP A 280 13.68 -8.69 3.52
CA TRP A 280 14.99 -9.26 3.78
C TRP A 280 15.02 -10.78 3.56
N LEU A 281 14.05 -11.53 4.10
CA LEU A 281 13.97 -12.98 3.92
C LEU A 281 13.79 -13.40 2.45
N LEU A 282 12.96 -12.68 1.69
CA LEU A 282 12.79 -12.93 0.25
C LEU A 282 14.08 -12.60 -0.51
N GLY A 283 14.75 -11.51 -0.14
CA GLY A 283 16.04 -11.14 -0.72
C GLY A 283 17.15 -12.14 -0.43
N LEU A 284 17.13 -12.81 0.74
CA LEU A 284 18.06 -13.91 1.03
C LEU A 284 17.75 -15.19 0.27
N GLY A 285 16.52 -15.30 -0.26
CA GLY A 285 16.07 -16.44 -1.07
C GLY A 285 15.20 -17.46 -0.34
N PHE A 286 14.70 -17.14 0.87
CA PHE A 286 13.83 -18.01 1.68
C PHE A 286 12.35 -17.94 1.31
#